data_AF-A0A9W8HWX7-F1
#
_entry.id   AF-A0A9W8HWX7-F1
#
_cell.length_a   1.000
_cell.length_b   1.000
_cell.length_c   1.000
_cell.angle_alpha   90.00
_cell.angle_beta   90.00
_cell.angle_gamma   90.00
#
_symmetry.space_group_name_H-M   'P 1'
#
loop_
_entity.id
_entity.type
_entity.pdbx_description
1 polymer ?
#
loop_
_entity_poly.entity_id
_entity_poly.type
_entity_poly.pdbx_seq_one_letter_code
_entity_poly.pdbx_strand_id
1 'polypeptide(L)'
;MSTNADVVKVPLRVIGWKGIYLERLQKIVNLSHSWVSHAYQFARYIIVNELYAQRLGQPSMLLEIADGINVPFFLECLLQLCTTKKKPLRKDKDRMIARPIVMRYRSHYMAVACLRVPFEIPAAAQLANFEAATMLTDYSNGVMNSFGDKLREVVNMLTRAHERAEIIKQDMHLQPADAIKDACEAAVWGPVRVLKEALKFLRPNVQMTSEFTFIAYQRLAPFFAAYGSDFKLSAKGIYYDIKVQLIKHLCGYYELARILEEGGQHLFQCFPLRMGWIPVHIMLDTMIARRAILELPGNPRGGFRNTWAQIVNLSSKPFYQCNGFAFGGTIQTNGVTVSIVKITSTYTRGKKCRSASAANDDDNAAIPYIDKLTREQLKEIEESLVYINPGHRQLIHVMGHGSISEVPQLF
;
A
#
# COMPACT_ATOMS: atom_id res chain seq x y z
N MET A 1 -9.11 17.14 15.35
CA MET A 1 -8.78 17.01 13.91
C MET A 1 -10.00 17.34 13.06
N SER A 2 -9.99 18.45 12.31
CA SER A 2 -11.04 18.74 11.32
C SER A 2 -10.72 17.99 10.02
N THR A 3 -11.42 16.89 9.73
CA THR A 3 -11.37 16.26 8.41
C THR A 3 -11.92 17.25 7.37
N ASN A 4 -11.07 17.74 6.46
CA ASN A 4 -11.46 18.73 5.44
C ASN A 4 -12.33 18.15 4.30
N ALA A 5 -12.71 16.88 4.39
CA ALA A 5 -13.58 16.21 3.45
C ALA A 5 -14.47 15.19 4.16
N ASP A 6 -15.67 15.02 3.62
CA ASP A 6 -16.64 13.99 4.00
C ASP A 6 -16.99 13.14 2.76
N VAL A 7 -17.27 11.85 2.94
CA VAL A 7 -17.51 10.91 1.85
C VAL A 7 -18.82 10.16 2.04
N VAL A 8 -19.76 10.38 1.11
CA VAL A 8 -21.06 9.70 1.11
C VAL A 8 -21.05 8.55 0.10
N LYS A 9 -21.24 7.32 0.56
CA LYS A 9 -21.29 6.12 -0.29
C LYS A 9 -22.72 5.70 -0.58
N VAL A 10 -23.10 5.59 -1.85
CA VAL A 10 -24.45 5.21 -2.30
C VAL A 10 -24.43 4.39 -3.59
N PRO A 11 -25.46 3.61 -3.90
CA PRO A 11 -25.62 2.99 -5.22
C PRO A 11 -25.73 4.05 -6.34
N LEU A 12 -25.24 3.74 -7.54
CA LEU A 12 -25.24 4.64 -8.71
C LEU A 12 -26.65 5.17 -9.04
N ARG A 13 -27.68 4.33 -8.87
CA ARG A 13 -29.09 4.73 -9.11
C ARG A 13 -29.56 5.87 -8.20
N VAL A 14 -29.02 5.96 -6.98
CA VAL A 14 -29.50 6.92 -5.95
C VAL A 14 -29.10 8.36 -6.31
N ILE A 15 -28.00 8.55 -7.03
CA ILE A 15 -27.57 9.87 -7.48
C ILE A 15 -28.26 10.33 -8.77
N GLY A 16 -29.19 9.53 -9.30
CA GLY A 16 -29.89 9.82 -10.54
C GLY A 16 -28.94 9.94 -11.73
N TRP A 17 -27.99 9.00 -11.86
CA TRP A 17 -27.13 8.94 -13.05
C TRP A 17 -27.99 8.80 -14.30
N LYS A 18 -27.80 9.70 -15.28
CA LYS A 18 -28.64 9.70 -16.49
C LYS A 18 -28.28 8.53 -17.40
N GLY A 19 -29.29 7.74 -17.76
CA GLY A 19 -29.12 6.48 -18.50
C GLY A 19 -28.37 6.62 -19.82
N ILE A 20 -28.53 7.76 -20.51
CA ILE A 20 -27.82 8.06 -21.77
C ILE A 20 -26.28 8.05 -21.66
N TYR A 21 -25.74 8.14 -20.43
CA TYR A 21 -24.31 8.14 -20.17
C TYR A 21 -23.81 6.85 -19.50
N LEU A 22 -24.67 5.85 -19.30
CA LEU A 22 -24.32 4.63 -18.57
C LEU A 22 -23.28 3.79 -19.32
N GLU A 23 -23.44 3.61 -20.64
CA GLU A 23 -22.49 2.88 -21.47
C GLU A 23 -21.10 3.54 -21.44
N ARG A 24 -21.06 4.88 -21.50
CA ARG A 24 -19.81 5.65 -21.41
C ARG A 24 -19.13 5.48 -20.05
N LEU A 25 -19.91 5.45 -18.97
CA LEU A 25 -19.40 5.17 -17.63
C LEU A 25 -18.79 3.76 -17.55
N GLN A 26 -19.51 2.74 -18.02
CA GLN A 26 -19.03 1.36 -18.01
C GLN A 26 -17.75 1.23 -18.84
N LYS A 27 -17.71 1.86 -20.02
CA LYS A 27 -16.53 1.88 -20.89
C LYS A 27 -15.31 2.47 -20.18
N ILE A 28 -15.42 3.66 -19.56
CA ILE A 28 -14.27 4.27 -18.89
C ILE A 28 -13.82 3.47 -17.66
N VAL A 29 -14.77 2.92 -16.89
CA VAL A 29 -14.47 2.08 -15.71
C VAL A 29 -13.69 0.83 -16.13
N ASN A 30 -14.19 0.09 -17.11
CA ASN A 30 -13.56 -1.15 -17.57
C ASN A 30 -12.19 -0.88 -18.20
N LEU A 31 -12.11 0.15 -19.04
CA LEU A 31 -10.85 0.52 -19.70
C LEU A 31 -9.80 0.98 -18.69
N SER A 32 -10.19 1.79 -17.70
CA SER A 32 -9.31 2.19 -16.61
C SER A 32 -8.88 1.01 -15.74
N HIS A 33 -9.79 0.08 -15.45
CA HIS A 33 -9.45 -1.12 -14.70
C HIS A 33 -8.38 -1.95 -15.40
N SER A 34 -8.54 -2.26 -16.68
CA SER A 34 -7.53 -3.01 -17.45
C SER A 34 -6.21 -2.25 -17.55
N TRP A 35 -6.26 -0.95 -17.86
CA TRP A 35 -5.08 -0.12 -17.97
C TRP A 35 -4.25 -0.07 -16.68
N VAL A 36 -4.91 0.16 -15.53
CA VAL A 36 -4.23 0.20 -14.24
C VAL A 36 -3.70 -1.18 -13.84
N SER A 37 -4.44 -2.25 -14.15
CA SER A 37 -3.99 -3.63 -13.90
C SER A 37 -2.69 -3.94 -14.65
N HIS A 38 -2.60 -3.53 -15.92
CA HIS A 38 -1.34 -3.62 -16.67
C HIS A 38 -0.26 -2.70 -16.13
N ALA A 39 -0.58 -1.54 -15.54
CA ALA A 39 0.41 -0.69 -14.91
C ALA A 39 1.02 -1.31 -13.64
N TYR A 40 0.22 -2.00 -12.80
CA TYR A 40 0.77 -2.77 -11.66
C TYR A 40 1.72 -3.88 -12.15
N GLN A 41 1.29 -4.64 -13.17
CA GLN A 41 2.11 -5.70 -13.76
C GLN A 41 3.39 -5.14 -14.40
N PHE A 42 3.30 -3.98 -15.05
CA PHE A 42 4.46 -3.33 -15.66
C PHE A 42 5.45 -2.81 -14.62
N ALA A 43 4.95 -2.18 -13.56
CA ALA A 43 5.77 -1.75 -12.43
C ALA A 43 6.50 -2.94 -11.80
N ARG A 44 5.78 -4.03 -11.51
CA ARG A 44 6.39 -5.30 -11.05
C ARG A 44 7.46 -5.79 -12.03
N TYR A 45 7.16 -5.81 -13.33
CA TYR A 45 8.09 -6.26 -14.36
C TYR A 45 9.40 -5.47 -14.33
N ILE A 46 9.33 -4.14 -14.27
CA ILE A 46 10.51 -3.27 -14.16
C ILE A 46 11.32 -3.59 -12.91
N ILE A 47 10.66 -3.61 -11.75
CA ILE A 47 11.33 -3.77 -10.45
C ILE A 47 12.06 -5.11 -10.36
N VAL A 48 11.40 -6.21 -10.78
CA VAL A 48 12.01 -7.55 -10.75
C VAL A 48 13.25 -7.61 -11.65
N ASN A 49 13.19 -7.01 -12.85
CA ASN A 49 14.33 -6.99 -13.75
C ASN A 49 15.50 -6.14 -13.22
N GLU A 50 15.21 -5.01 -12.58
CA GLU A 50 16.24 -4.10 -12.03
C GLU A 50 16.89 -4.66 -10.76
N LEU A 51 16.14 -5.38 -9.91
CA LEU A 51 16.70 -6.16 -8.80
C LEU A 51 17.63 -7.28 -9.31
N TYR A 52 17.20 -7.99 -10.37
CA TYR A 52 18.00 -9.04 -10.97
C TYR A 52 19.31 -8.50 -11.57
N ALA A 53 19.25 -7.36 -12.27
CA ALA A 53 20.44 -6.68 -12.80
C ALA A 53 21.41 -6.28 -11.69
N GLN A 54 20.91 -5.69 -10.58
CA GLN A 54 21.73 -5.31 -9.42
C GLN A 54 22.50 -6.51 -8.85
N ARG A 55 21.83 -7.67 -8.72
CA ARG A 55 22.45 -8.91 -8.22
C ARG A 55 23.57 -9.41 -9.13
N LEU A 56 23.41 -9.30 -10.44
CA LEU A 56 24.43 -9.70 -11.41
C LEU A 56 25.60 -8.70 -11.52
N GLY A 57 25.63 -7.66 -10.69
CA GLY A 57 26.61 -6.58 -10.79
C GLY A 57 26.46 -5.76 -12.06
N GLN A 58 25.29 -5.82 -12.71
CA GLN A 58 25.00 -5.04 -13.91
C GLN A 58 24.50 -3.63 -13.51
N PRO A 59 24.63 -2.64 -14.42
CA PRO A 59 24.05 -1.32 -14.21
C PRO A 59 22.54 -1.43 -13.92
N SER A 60 22.17 -1.09 -12.70
CA SER A 60 20.80 -1.04 -12.21
C SER A 60 20.50 0.40 -11.81
N MET A 61 19.41 0.94 -12.33
CA MET A 61 18.93 2.26 -11.95
C MET A 61 18.05 2.18 -10.70
N LEU A 62 17.83 1.00 -10.10
CA LEU A 62 16.93 0.82 -8.96
C LEU A 62 17.24 1.76 -7.79
N LEU A 63 18.53 1.92 -7.49
CA LEU A 63 19.02 2.82 -6.43
C LEU A 63 19.10 4.28 -6.88
N GLU A 64 19.24 4.58 -8.17
CA GLU A 64 19.10 5.95 -8.67
C GLU A 64 17.66 6.43 -8.60
N ILE A 65 16.72 5.49 -8.68
CA ILE A 65 15.36 5.80 -8.31
C ILE A 65 15.24 5.96 -6.79
N ALA A 66 16.09 5.37 -5.90
CA ALA A 66 15.98 5.07 -4.44
C ALA A 66 15.16 5.99 -3.51
N ASP A 67 14.80 7.19 -3.95
CA ASP A 67 13.43 7.72 -3.83
C ASP A 67 12.36 6.85 -4.59
N GLY A 68 12.57 5.51 -4.59
CA GLY A 68 12.53 4.51 -5.68
C GLY A 68 11.25 4.25 -6.43
N ILE A 69 10.16 4.39 -5.72
CA ILE A 69 8.85 4.02 -6.18
C ILE A 69 7.98 5.10 -5.59
N ASN A 70 7.73 6.11 -6.41
CA ASN A 70 7.03 7.33 -6.04
C ASN A 70 5.90 7.59 -7.04
N VAL A 71 5.12 8.65 -6.79
CA VAL A 71 4.01 9.00 -7.68
C VAL A 71 4.51 9.23 -9.13
N PRO A 72 5.62 9.97 -9.39
CA PRO A 72 6.21 10.08 -10.73
C PRO A 72 6.51 8.75 -11.43
N PHE A 73 7.03 7.75 -10.72
CA PHE A 73 7.33 6.43 -11.28
C PHE A 73 6.05 5.72 -11.77
N PHE A 74 5.02 5.62 -10.93
CA PHE A 74 3.75 5.00 -11.33
C PHE A 74 3.02 5.79 -12.40
N LEU A 75 3.11 7.12 -12.34
CA LEU A 75 2.56 8.00 -13.36
C LEU A 75 3.19 7.74 -14.73
N GLU A 76 4.51 7.55 -14.82
CA GLU A 76 5.16 7.15 -16.07
C GLU A 76 4.75 5.73 -16.48
N CYS A 77 4.68 4.75 -15.56
CA CYS A 77 4.19 3.40 -15.88
C CYS A 77 2.80 3.44 -16.55
N LEU A 78 1.89 4.24 -16.01
CA LEU A 78 0.54 4.44 -16.54
C LEU A 78 0.56 5.13 -17.91
N LEU A 79 1.23 6.28 -18.01
CA LEU A 79 1.22 7.09 -19.23
C LEU A 79 1.90 6.41 -20.41
N GLN A 80 2.95 5.62 -20.16
CA GLN A 80 3.68 4.92 -21.22
C GLN A 80 2.88 3.74 -21.81
N LEU A 81 1.85 3.27 -21.11
CA LEU A 81 0.88 2.31 -21.63
C LEU A 81 -0.30 2.96 -22.37
N CYS A 82 -0.37 4.30 -22.45
CA CYS A 82 -1.44 5.04 -23.11
C CYS A 82 -0.99 5.76 -24.38
N THR A 83 -1.91 5.96 -25.34
CA THR A 83 -1.72 6.92 -26.43
C THR A 83 -2.07 8.35 -25.95
N THR A 84 -1.07 9.22 -25.81
CA THR A 84 -1.32 10.63 -25.50
C THR A 84 -1.40 11.46 -26.78
N LYS A 85 -2.61 11.88 -27.19
CA LYS A 85 -2.85 12.74 -28.37
C LYS A 85 -2.35 14.20 -28.23
N LYS A 86 -1.65 14.57 -27.14
CA LYS A 86 -1.18 15.95 -26.90
C LYS A 86 0.22 15.99 -26.29
N LYS A 87 0.91 17.11 -26.58
CA LYS A 87 2.27 17.50 -26.19
C LYS A 87 2.66 17.04 -24.77
N PRO A 88 3.96 16.75 -24.56
CA PRO A 88 4.46 16.25 -23.28
C PRO A 88 3.95 17.11 -22.13
N LEU A 89 3.47 16.45 -21.08
CA LEU A 89 3.14 17.09 -19.82
C LEU A 89 4.32 17.97 -19.35
N ARG A 90 3.98 19.02 -18.59
CA ARG A 90 4.89 19.99 -17.96
C ARG A 90 6.17 19.28 -17.48
N LYS A 91 7.35 19.88 -17.76
CA LYS A 91 8.67 19.38 -17.34
C LYS A 91 8.70 19.24 -15.82
N ASP A 92 8.42 18.04 -15.35
CA ASP A 92 8.54 17.65 -13.96
C ASP A 92 9.87 16.90 -13.84
N LYS A 93 10.78 17.43 -13.01
CA LYS A 93 12.16 16.92 -12.91
C LYS A 93 12.15 15.46 -12.47
N ASP A 94 11.27 15.10 -11.54
CA ASP A 94 11.20 13.75 -10.98
C ASP A 94 10.70 12.73 -12.02
N ARG A 95 9.82 13.18 -12.93
CA ARG A 95 9.38 12.35 -14.07
C ARG A 95 10.48 12.13 -15.10
N MET A 96 11.41 13.08 -15.23
CA MET A 96 12.56 12.91 -16.14
C MET A 96 13.53 11.84 -15.63
N ILE A 97 13.55 11.58 -14.32
CA ILE A 97 14.33 10.51 -13.70
C ILE A 97 13.67 9.15 -13.94
N ALA A 98 12.34 9.06 -13.75
CA ALA A 98 11.61 7.79 -13.92
C ALA A 98 11.38 7.38 -15.39
N ARG A 99 11.36 8.32 -16.33
CA ARG A 99 11.03 8.01 -17.73
C ARG A 99 12.04 7.08 -18.42
N PRO A 100 13.36 7.28 -18.34
CA PRO A 100 14.35 6.43 -19.01
C PRO A 100 14.19 4.95 -18.65
N ILE A 101 14.02 4.64 -17.36
CA ILE A 101 13.87 3.26 -16.90
C ILE A 101 12.54 2.66 -17.35
N VAL A 102 11.43 3.38 -17.26
CA VAL A 102 10.13 2.88 -17.75
C VAL A 102 10.20 2.65 -19.27
N MET A 103 10.86 3.53 -20.01
CA MET A 103 11.00 3.40 -21.47
C MET A 103 11.87 2.23 -21.88
N ARG A 104 12.93 1.94 -21.13
CA ARG A 104 13.80 0.77 -21.35
C ARG A 104 13.00 -0.54 -21.43
N TYR A 105 12.01 -0.71 -20.56
CA TYR A 105 11.26 -1.96 -20.45
C TYR A 105 9.94 -1.99 -21.21
N ARG A 106 9.43 -0.86 -21.69
CA ARG A 106 8.09 -0.76 -22.31
C ARG A 106 7.89 -1.75 -23.44
N SER A 107 8.76 -1.74 -24.45
CA SER A 107 8.55 -2.54 -25.67
C SER A 107 8.54 -4.04 -25.35
N HIS A 108 9.47 -4.47 -24.49
CA HIS A 108 9.54 -5.86 -24.07
C HIS A 108 8.32 -6.26 -23.22
N TYR A 109 7.90 -5.41 -22.27
CA TYR A 109 6.70 -5.67 -21.48
C TYR A 109 5.45 -5.76 -22.37
N MET A 110 5.28 -4.85 -23.33
CA MET A 110 4.13 -4.88 -24.25
C MET A 110 4.10 -6.18 -25.08
N ALA A 111 5.27 -6.68 -25.51
CA ALA A 111 5.37 -7.95 -26.22
C ALA A 111 4.98 -9.14 -25.32
N VAL A 112 5.55 -9.23 -24.11
CA VAL A 112 5.27 -10.33 -23.16
C VAL A 112 3.82 -10.31 -22.68
N ALA A 113 3.27 -9.12 -22.43
CA ALA A 113 1.87 -8.94 -22.00
C ALA A 113 0.87 -9.01 -23.17
N CYS A 114 1.33 -9.28 -24.40
CA CYS A 114 0.50 -9.33 -25.61
C CYS A 114 -0.34 -8.04 -25.85
N LEU A 115 0.16 -6.90 -25.37
CA LEU A 115 -0.45 -5.58 -25.58
C LEU A 115 -0.05 -5.05 -26.96
N ARG A 116 -0.85 -5.37 -27.98
CA ARG A 116 -0.59 -4.96 -29.37
C ARG A 116 -0.68 -3.45 -29.59
N VAL A 117 -1.58 -2.79 -28.87
CA VAL A 117 -1.80 -1.34 -28.97
C VAL A 117 -1.85 -0.70 -27.58
N PRO A 118 -1.34 0.53 -27.39
CA PRO A 118 -1.50 1.24 -26.14
C PRO A 118 -2.97 1.61 -25.90
N PHE A 119 -3.33 1.82 -24.63
CA PHE A 119 -4.69 2.19 -24.22
C PHE A 119 -5.08 3.59 -24.69
N GLU A 120 -6.31 3.76 -25.14
CA GLU A 120 -6.88 5.08 -25.47
C GLU A 120 -7.77 5.60 -24.32
N ILE A 121 -7.16 6.22 -23.30
CA ILE A 121 -7.89 6.70 -22.13
C ILE A 121 -8.28 8.19 -22.28
N PRO A 122 -9.58 8.53 -22.26
CA PRO A 122 -10.01 9.93 -22.15
C PRO A 122 -9.48 10.57 -20.88
N ALA A 123 -8.84 11.74 -21.00
CA ALA A 123 -8.21 12.44 -19.89
C ALA A 123 -7.15 11.60 -19.13
N ALA A 124 -6.44 10.71 -19.83
CA ALA A 124 -5.40 9.82 -19.28
C ALA A 124 -4.49 10.49 -18.24
N ALA A 125 -3.97 11.68 -18.54
CA ALA A 125 -3.11 12.44 -17.63
C ALA A 125 -3.73 12.71 -16.26
N GLN A 126 -5.00 13.10 -16.22
CA GLN A 126 -5.69 13.44 -14.97
C GLN A 126 -6.00 12.18 -14.17
N LEU A 127 -6.48 11.13 -14.85
CA LEU A 127 -6.79 9.85 -14.23
C LEU A 127 -5.51 9.17 -13.71
N ALA A 128 -4.41 9.24 -14.47
CA ALA A 128 -3.12 8.68 -14.08
C ALA A 128 -2.59 9.30 -12.78
N ASN A 129 -2.82 10.58 -12.52
CA ASN A 129 -2.38 11.21 -11.26
C ASN A 129 -3.09 10.59 -10.04
N PHE A 130 -4.39 10.31 -10.15
CA PHE A 130 -5.16 9.68 -9.07
C PHE A 130 -4.75 8.21 -8.88
N GLU A 131 -4.64 7.46 -9.97
CA GLU A 131 -4.29 6.04 -9.91
C GLU A 131 -2.83 5.86 -9.46
N ALA A 132 -1.87 6.71 -9.89
CA ALA A 132 -0.48 6.64 -9.46
C ALA A 132 -0.31 6.82 -7.94
N ALA A 133 -1.06 7.75 -7.33
CA ALA A 133 -1.06 7.93 -5.88
C ALA A 133 -1.68 6.72 -5.15
N THR A 134 -2.72 6.13 -5.74
CA THR A 134 -3.35 4.90 -5.23
C THR A 134 -2.38 3.73 -5.29
N MET A 135 -1.70 3.54 -6.42
CA MET A 135 -0.65 2.52 -6.59
C MET A 135 0.44 2.67 -5.53
N LEU A 136 0.97 3.88 -5.33
CA LEU A 136 1.97 4.11 -4.28
C LEU A 136 1.45 3.73 -2.89
N THR A 137 0.20 4.06 -2.59
CA THR A 137 -0.44 3.72 -1.32
C THR A 137 -0.57 2.21 -1.15
N ASP A 138 -0.97 1.49 -2.19
CA ASP A 138 -1.09 0.03 -2.14
C ASP A 138 0.25 -0.66 -1.90
N TYR A 139 1.30 -0.23 -2.58
CA TYR A 139 2.67 -0.74 -2.37
C TYR A 139 3.16 -0.45 -0.95
N SER A 140 2.92 0.78 -0.47
CA SER A 140 3.26 1.20 0.88
C SER A 140 2.56 0.35 1.94
N ASN A 141 1.23 0.19 1.82
CA ASN A 141 0.43 -0.61 2.74
C ASN A 141 0.85 -2.09 2.74
N GLY A 142 1.19 -2.64 1.57
CA GLY A 142 1.71 -4.01 1.45
C GLY A 142 2.94 -4.25 2.33
N VAL A 143 3.93 -3.34 2.25
CA VAL A 143 5.14 -3.40 3.08
C VAL A 143 4.80 -3.19 4.55
N MET A 144 4.06 -2.12 4.88
CA MET A 144 3.75 -1.77 6.26
C MET A 144 3.06 -2.91 7.01
N ASN A 145 2.14 -3.62 6.35
CA ASN A 145 1.34 -4.66 6.98
C ASN A 145 2.04 -6.02 7.05
N SER A 146 2.98 -6.31 6.14
CA SER A 146 3.47 -7.69 5.96
C SER A 146 4.98 -7.85 6.16
N PHE A 147 5.77 -6.78 6.10
CA PHE A 147 7.23 -6.88 6.12
C PHE A 147 7.76 -7.60 7.36
N GLY A 148 7.30 -7.20 8.56
CA GLY A 148 7.80 -7.77 9.81
C GLY A 148 7.49 -9.25 9.97
N ASP A 149 6.35 -9.68 9.46
CA ASP A 149 5.95 -11.09 9.47
C ASP A 149 6.81 -11.90 8.50
N LYS A 150 7.04 -11.38 7.30
CA LYS A 150 7.89 -12.03 6.29
C LYS A 150 9.36 -12.10 6.69
N LEU A 151 9.89 -11.07 7.36
CA LEU A 151 11.24 -11.14 7.91
C LEU A 151 11.35 -12.26 8.97
N ARG A 152 10.37 -12.39 9.87
CA ARG A 152 10.34 -13.49 10.85
C ARG A 152 10.21 -14.85 10.19
N GLU A 153 9.38 -14.98 9.17
CA GLU A 153 9.19 -16.21 8.40
C GLU A 153 10.50 -16.65 7.73
N VAL A 154 11.22 -15.72 7.08
CA VAL A 154 12.55 -15.98 6.50
C VAL A 154 13.52 -16.47 7.57
N VAL A 155 13.62 -15.77 8.71
CA VAL A 155 14.55 -16.15 9.78
C VAL A 155 14.23 -17.55 10.32
N ASN A 156 12.96 -17.85 10.55
CA ASN A 156 12.54 -19.16 11.03
C ASN A 156 12.84 -20.26 10.00
N MET A 157 12.61 -19.99 8.70
CA MET A 157 12.93 -20.92 7.61
C MET A 157 14.44 -21.18 7.51
N LEU A 158 15.27 -20.13 7.53
CA LEU A 158 16.72 -20.26 7.40
C LEU A 158 17.36 -20.97 8.59
N THR A 159 16.82 -20.75 9.80
CA THR A 159 17.35 -21.37 11.02
C THR A 159 16.83 -22.79 11.26
N ARG A 160 15.66 -23.14 10.70
CA ARG A 160 14.93 -24.38 10.97
C ARG A 160 14.78 -24.65 12.47
N ALA A 161 14.53 -23.58 13.23
CA ALA A 161 14.58 -23.61 14.69
C ALA A 161 13.63 -24.66 15.29
N HIS A 162 12.43 -24.82 14.72
CA HIS A 162 11.48 -25.85 15.18
C HIS A 162 11.99 -27.27 14.95
N GLU A 163 12.50 -27.59 13.76
CA GLU A 163 13.06 -28.92 13.46
C GLU A 163 14.21 -29.26 14.43
N ARG A 164 15.10 -28.30 14.68
CA ARG A 164 16.22 -28.46 15.62
C ARG A 164 15.75 -28.68 17.06
N ALA A 165 14.74 -27.96 17.49
CA ALA A 165 14.17 -28.14 18.83
C ALA A 165 13.48 -29.51 18.96
N GLU A 166 12.81 -30.00 17.93
CA GLU A 166 12.20 -31.34 17.93
C GLU A 166 13.25 -32.46 17.99
N ILE A 167 14.39 -32.32 17.29
CA ILE A 167 15.50 -33.27 17.40
C ILE A 167 15.99 -33.38 18.85
N ILE A 168 16.21 -32.24 19.52
CA ILE A 168 16.65 -32.22 20.93
C ILE A 168 15.60 -32.90 21.84
N LYS A 169 14.32 -32.63 21.62
CA LYS A 169 13.23 -33.27 22.39
C LYS A 169 13.20 -34.78 22.21
N GLN A 170 13.45 -35.27 20.99
CA GLN A 170 13.51 -36.70 20.69
C GLN A 170 14.75 -37.34 21.33
N ASP A 171 15.91 -36.71 21.23
CA ASP A 171 17.16 -37.22 21.81
C ASP A 171 17.10 -37.25 23.35
N MET A 172 16.41 -36.29 23.97
CA MET A 172 16.30 -36.15 25.43
C MET A 172 14.97 -36.66 25.99
N HIS A 173 14.22 -37.51 25.27
CA HIS A 173 12.86 -37.92 25.65
C HIS A 173 12.72 -38.59 27.03
N LEU A 174 13.81 -39.08 27.63
CA LEU A 174 13.84 -39.67 28.97
C LEU A 174 14.17 -38.67 30.10
N GLN A 175 14.51 -37.42 29.75
CA GLN A 175 14.89 -36.38 30.70
C GLN A 175 13.67 -35.61 31.24
N PRO A 176 13.79 -34.94 32.40
CA PRO A 176 12.75 -34.04 32.90
C PRO A 176 12.44 -32.92 31.90
N ALA A 177 11.17 -32.53 31.81
CA ALA A 177 10.70 -31.53 30.86
C ALA A 177 11.45 -30.18 30.97
N ASP A 178 11.83 -29.77 32.19
CA ASP A 178 12.58 -28.54 32.42
C ASP A 178 13.99 -28.60 31.82
N ALA A 179 14.67 -29.76 31.95
CA ALA A 179 16.00 -29.95 31.36
C ALA A 179 15.95 -29.92 29.83
N ILE A 180 14.89 -30.46 29.23
CA ILE A 180 14.67 -30.40 27.77
C ILE A 180 14.44 -28.96 27.32
N LYS A 181 13.64 -28.19 28.09
CA LYS A 181 13.37 -26.79 27.79
C LYS A 181 14.64 -25.95 27.85
N ASP A 182 15.46 -26.13 28.89
CA ASP A 182 16.72 -25.41 29.06
C ASP A 182 17.72 -25.76 27.95
N ALA A 183 17.78 -27.04 27.54
CA ALA A 183 18.60 -27.47 26.42
C ALA A 183 18.15 -26.84 25.08
N CYS A 184 16.86 -26.83 24.79
CA CYS A 184 16.30 -26.14 23.61
C CYS A 184 16.58 -24.63 23.66
N GLU A 185 16.45 -24.02 24.83
CA GLU A 185 16.71 -22.59 25.02
C GLU A 185 18.18 -22.26 24.75
N ALA A 186 19.12 -23.01 25.32
CA ALA A 186 20.55 -22.80 25.14
C ALA A 186 21.01 -23.08 23.69
N ALA A 187 20.56 -24.18 23.08
CA ALA A 187 21.05 -24.64 21.80
C ALA A 187 20.34 -24.01 20.59
N VAL A 188 19.08 -23.60 20.73
CA VAL A 188 18.24 -23.17 19.60
C VAL A 188 17.66 -21.77 19.81
N TRP A 189 16.81 -21.58 20.83
CA TRP A 189 16.01 -20.36 20.94
C TRP A 189 16.84 -19.13 21.33
N GLY A 190 17.84 -19.30 22.21
CA GLY A 190 18.80 -18.28 22.59
C GLY A 190 19.59 -17.74 21.40
N PRO A 191 20.30 -18.58 20.63
CA PRO A 191 20.99 -18.15 19.41
C PRO A 191 20.06 -17.48 18.38
N VAL A 192 18.86 -18.03 18.16
CA VAL A 192 17.86 -17.42 17.26
C VAL A 192 17.40 -16.06 17.75
N ARG A 193 17.28 -15.85 19.07
CA ARG A 193 16.95 -14.55 19.66
C ARG A 193 18.05 -13.51 19.41
N VAL A 194 19.32 -13.91 19.56
CA VAL A 194 20.48 -13.06 19.23
C VAL A 194 20.43 -12.63 17.75
N LEU A 195 20.14 -13.55 16.83
CA LEU A 195 19.96 -13.24 15.42
C LEU A 195 18.81 -12.24 15.19
N LYS A 196 17.64 -12.46 15.83
CA LYS A 196 16.48 -11.57 15.69
C LYS A 196 16.76 -10.16 16.21
N GLU A 197 17.48 -10.02 17.32
CA GLU A 197 17.91 -8.72 17.84
C GLU A 197 18.96 -8.05 16.93
N ALA A 198 19.88 -8.82 16.33
CA ALA A 198 20.81 -8.29 15.34
C ALA A 198 20.07 -7.68 14.14
N LEU A 199 19.04 -8.37 13.65
CA LEU A 199 18.22 -7.94 12.51
C LEU A 199 17.34 -6.73 12.82
N LYS A 200 16.83 -6.62 14.05
CA LYS A 200 16.06 -5.45 14.49
C LYS A 200 16.81 -4.14 14.29
N PHE A 201 18.14 -4.17 14.38
CA PHE A 201 19.00 -3.02 14.20
C PHE A 201 19.92 -3.10 12.97
N LEU A 202 19.69 -4.08 12.07
CA LEU A 202 20.49 -4.35 10.87
C LEU A 202 22.01 -4.27 11.12
N ARG A 203 22.49 -4.83 12.22
CA ARG A 203 23.90 -4.70 12.61
C ARG A 203 24.78 -5.60 11.74
N PRO A 204 25.66 -5.06 10.87
CA PRO A 204 26.40 -5.85 9.88
C PRO A 204 27.41 -6.85 10.50
N ASN A 205 27.89 -6.59 11.73
CA ASN A 205 28.99 -7.33 12.37
C ASN A 205 28.63 -7.91 13.74
N VAL A 206 27.49 -8.60 13.86
CA VAL A 206 27.15 -9.29 15.11
C VAL A 206 27.84 -10.64 15.18
N GLN A 207 28.59 -10.89 16.25
CA GLN A 207 29.09 -12.23 16.55
C GLN A 207 27.90 -13.14 16.84
N MET A 208 27.66 -14.09 15.94
CA MET A 208 26.66 -15.13 16.13
C MET A 208 27.19 -16.17 17.10
N THR A 209 26.36 -16.59 18.05
CA THR A 209 26.73 -17.55 19.08
C THR A 209 26.69 -19.01 18.59
N SER A 210 26.14 -19.26 17.40
CA SER A 210 26.02 -20.60 16.83
C SER A 210 26.28 -20.60 15.33
N GLU A 211 26.77 -21.73 14.80
CA GLU A 211 27.07 -21.89 13.37
C GLU A 211 25.82 -21.75 12.49
N PHE A 212 24.69 -22.36 12.89
CA PHE A 212 23.48 -22.32 12.06
C PHE A 212 22.88 -20.91 11.98
N THR A 213 22.98 -20.10 13.04
CA THR A 213 22.56 -18.69 12.99
C THR A 213 23.53 -17.83 12.20
N PHE A 214 24.82 -18.14 12.21
CA PHE A 214 25.81 -17.52 11.34
C PHE A 214 25.51 -17.79 9.85
N ILE A 215 25.24 -19.03 9.48
CA ILE A 215 24.86 -19.40 8.11
C ILE A 215 23.55 -18.69 7.71
N ALA A 216 22.53 -18.69 8.59
CA ALA A 216 21.29 -17.98 8.34
C ALA A 216 21.51 -16.47 8.12
N TYR A 217 22.40 -15.86 8.91
CA TYR A 217 22.77 -14.46 8.76
C TYR A 217 23.50 -14.18 7.45
N GLN A 218 24.43 -15.03 7.03
CA GLN A 218 25.10 -14.92 5.72
C GLN A 218 24.11 -15.04 4.55
N ARG A 219 23.10 -15.91 4.66
CA ARG A 219 22.04 -16.02 3.63
C ARG A 219 21.14 -14.78 3.53
N LEU A 220 21.16 -13.90 4.54
CA LEU A 220 20.51 -12.58 4.51
C LEU A 220 21.38 -11.48 3.87
N ALA A 221 22.61 -11.77 3.42
CA ALA A 221 23.47 -10.79 2.75
C ALA A 221 22.78 -10.02 1.60
N PRO A 222 22.00 -10.66 0.70
CA PRO A 222 21.27 -9.94 -0.35
C PRO A 222 20.24 -8.95 0.20
N PHE A 223 19.57 -9.32 1.29
CA PHE A 223 18.60 -8.44 1.97
C PHE A 223 19.29 -7.19 2.53
N PHE A 224 20.49 -7.31 3.10
CA PHE A 224 21.25 -6.14 3.56
C PHE A 224 21.76 -5.29 2.40
N ALA A 225 22.25 -5.92 1.33
CA ALA A 225 22.75 -5.23 0.15
C ALA A 225 21.68 -4.38 -0.56
N ALA A 226 20.40 -4.77 -0.46
CA ALA A 226 19.27 -4.06 -1.05
C ALA A 226 19.08 -2.62 -0.51
N TYR A 227 19.61 -2.31 0.67
CA TYR A 227 19.51 -0.98 1.27
C TYR A 227 20.58 0.00 0.78
N GLY A 228 21.67 -0.48 0.15
CA GLY A 228 22.81 0.34 -0.25
C GLY A 228 23.72 0.73 0.93
N SER A 229 24.94 1.19 0.64
CA SER A 229 25.97 1.52 1.64
C SER A 229 25.61 2.70 2.54
N ASP A 230 24.82 3.63 2.01
CA ASP A 230 24.57 4.94 2.66
C ASP A 230 23.28 4.94 3.51
N PHE A 231 22.58 3.80 3.57
CA PHE A 231 21.33 3.69 4.31
C PHE A 231 21.56 3.72 5.82
N LYS A 232 20.86 4.65 6.49
CA LYS A 232 20.89 4.82 7.94
C LYS A 232 19.55 4.41 8.53
N LEU A 233 19.53 3.26 9.19
CA LEU A 233 18.38 2.77 9.95
C LEU A 233 18.09 3.70 11.14
N SER A 234 16.81 3.93 11.44
CA SER A 234 16.42 4.57 12.69
C SER A 234 17.00 3.88 13.93
N ALA A 235 17.40 4.68 14.93
CA ALA A 235 17.82 4.18 16.24
C ALA A 235 16.72 3.35 16.94
N LYS A 236 15.44 3.53 16.57
CA LYS A 236 14.31 2.74 17.08
C LYS A 236 14.17 1.37 16.39
N GLY A 237 15.07 1.04 15.45
CA GLY A 237 15.12 -0.23 14.74
C GLY A 237 14.20 -0.31 13.53
N ILE A 238 14.30 -1.43 12.81
CA ILE A 238 13.68 -1.66 11.51
C ILE A 238 12.15 -1.57 11.53
N TYR A 239 11.50 -2.04 12.59
CA TYR A 239 10.04 -2.01 12.72
C TYR A 239 9.48 -0.59 12.85
N TYR A 240 10.24 0.33 13.44
CA TYR A 240 9.89 1.74 13.46
C TYR A 240 10.22 2.39 12.12
N ASP A 241 11.41 2.09 11.58
CA ASP A 241 11.90 2.69 10.34
C ASP A 241 10.96 2.42 9.15
N ILE A 242 10.39 1.21 9.07
CA ILE A 242 9.38 0.87 8.06
C ILE A 242 8.21 1.82 8.09
N LYS A 243 7.76 2.28 9.27
CA LYS A 243 6.63 3.21 9.38
C LYS A 243 6.97 4.62 8.89
N VAL A 244 8.26 4.97 8.87
CA VAL A 244 8.76 6.32 8.52
C VAL A 244 9.28 6.36 7.07
N GLN A 245 9.90 5.28 6.60
CA GLN A 245 10.61 5.21 5.31
C GLN A 245 10.21 3.95 4.50
N LEU A 246 8.91 3.72 4.33
CA LEU A 246 8.34 2.53 3.70
C LEU A 246 9.00 2.16 2.36
N ILE A 247 9.22 3.16 1.50
CA ILE A 247 9.77 2.96 0.15
C ILE A 247 11.20 2.43 0.19
N LYS A 248 12.00 2.79 1.20
CA LYS A 248 13.36 2.27 1.35
C LYS A 248 13.40 0.80 1.73
N HIS A 249 12.36 0.30 2.38
CA HIS A 249 12.24 -1.11 2.74
C HIS A 249 11.65 -1.97 1.64
N LEU A 250 11.15 -1.37 0.55
CA LEU A 250 10.47 -2.09 -0.51
C LEU A 250 11.41 -3.06 -1.26
N CYS A 251 12.65 -2.64 -1.54
CA CYS A 251 13.67 -3.51 -2.13
C CYS A 251 14.06 -4.67 -1.20
N GLY A 252 14.28 -4.36 0.09
CA GLY A 252 14.50 -5.40 1.11
C GLY A 252 13.32 -6.38 1.21
N TYR A 253 12.08 -5.88 1.11
CA TYR A 253 10.87 -6.70 1.13
C TYR A 253 10.83 -7.69 -0.05
N TYR A 254 11.24 -7.26 -1.24
CA TYR A 254 11.33 -8.11 -2.41
C TYR A 254 12.43 -9.17 -2.29
N GLU A 255 13.57 -8.83 -1.69
CA GLU A 255 14.62 -9.82 -1.41
C GLU A 255 14.15 -10.89 -0.42
N LEU A 256 13.36 -10.54 0.59
CA LEU A 256 12.73 -11.53 1.47
C LEU A 256 11.81 -12.49 0.68
N ALA A 257 11.13 -12.00 -0.36
CA ALA A 257 10.33 -12.82 -1.28
C ALA A 257 11.15 -13.88 -1.99
N ARG A 258 12.23 -13.45 -2.59
CA ARG A 258 13.13 -14.35 -3.29
C ARG A 258 13.76 -15.38 -2.34
N ILE A 259 14.18 -14.97 -1.14
CA ILE A 259 14.78 -15.90 -0.17
C ILE A 259 13.78 -16.98 0.26
N LEU A 260 12.50 -16.64 0.42
CA LEU A 260 11.45 -17.63 0.70
C LEU A 260 11.21 -18.57 -0.49
N GLU A 261 11.18 -18.04 -1.72
CA GLU A 261 11.05 -18.84 -2.95
C GLU A 261 12.21 -19.83 -3.13
N GLU A 262 13.46 -19.38 -2.91
CA GLU A 262 14.64 -20.26 -2.95
C GLU A 262 14.63 -21.32 -1.84
N GLY A 263 13.90 -21.06 -0.74
CA GLY A 263 13.65 -22.01 0.34
C GLY A 263 12.53 -23.02 0.04
N GLY A 264 11.92 -22.99 -1.15
CA GLY A 264 10.82 -23.87 -1.53
C GLY A 264 9.49 -23.54 -0.84
N GLN A 265 9.38 -22.38 -0.20
CA GLN A 265 8.11 -21.92 0.38
C GLN A 265 7.20 -21.35 -0.72
N HIS A 266 5.88 -21.40 -0.50
CA HIS A 266 4.91 -20.86 -1.46
C HIS A 266 5.23 -19.39 -1.82
N LEU A 267 5.06 -19.05 -3.10
CA LEU A 267 5.21 -17.67 -3.57
C LEU A 267 4.32 -16.74 -2.75
N PHE A 268 4.92 -15.88 -1.92
CA PHE A 268 4.18 -14.77 -1.37
C PHE A 268 4.19 -13.63 -2.39
N GLN A 269 3.00 -13.14 -2.73
CA GLN A 269 2.89 -12.02 -3.65
C GLN A 269 3.24 -10.73 -2.91
N CYS A 270 4.48 -10.27 -3.06
CA CYS A 270 4.98 -9.03 -2.48
C CYS A 270 4.56 -7.77 -3.27
N PHE A 271 4.16 -7.93 -4.53
CA PHE A 271 3.70 -6.85 -5.38
C PHE A 271 2.18 -6.74 -5.32
N PRO A 272 1.61 -5.56 -5.00
CA PRO A 272 0.18 -5.35 -5.17
C PRO A 272 -0.21 -5.62 -6.63
N LEU A 273 -1.28 -6.40 -6.82
CA LEU A 273 -1.85 -6.64 -8.13
C LEU A 273 -3.35 -6.32 -8.10
N ARG A 274 -3.84 -5.74 -9.19
CA ARG A 274 -5.27 -5.58 -9.44
C ARG A 274 -5.74 -6.77 -10.29
N MET A 275 -6.00 -7.91 -9.65
CA MET A 275 -6.44 -9.16 -10.31
C MET A 275 -7.95 -9.44 -10.20
N GLY A 276 -8.66 -8.64 -9.39
CA GLY A 276 -10.10 -8.81 -9.19
C GLY A 276 -10.87 -8.52 -10.47
N TRP A 277 -11.87 -9.34 -10.78
CA TRP A 277 -12.71 -9.17 -11.98
C TRP A 277 -13.66 -7.97 -11.86
N ILE A 278 -13.91 -7.53 -10.62
CA ILE A 278 -14.75 -6.37 -10.33
C ILE A 278 -13.88 -5.11 -10.39
N PRO A 279 -14.25 -4.12 -11.23
CA PRO A 279 -13.55 -2.86 -11.26
C PRO A 279 -13.53 -2.17 -9.89
N VAL A 280 -12.38 -1.62 -9.54
CA VAL A 280 -12.24 -0.77 -8.35
C VAL A 280 -12.79 0.62 -8.66
N HIS A 281 -13.16 1.36 -7.63
CA HIS A 281 -13.57 2.75 -7.74
C HIS A 281 -12.49 3.60 -8.44
N ILE A 282 -12.83 4.16 -9.61
CA ILE A 282 -12.02 5.16 -10.30
C ILE A 282 -12.46 6.55 -9.88
N MET A 283 -11.53 7.50 -9.83
CA MET A 283 -11.86 8.89 -9.51
C MET A 283 -12.31 9.66 -10.76
N LEU A 284 -13.54 10.17 -10.73
CA LEU A 284 -14.09 11.06 -11.74
C LEU A 284 -14.15 12.47 -11.16
N ASP A 285 -13.19 13.31 -11.52
CA ASP A 285 -13.31 14.74 -11.32
C ASP A 285 -14.08 15.39 -12.48
N THR A 286 -14.33 16.69 -12.37
CA THR A 286 -15.09 17.44 -13.37
C THR A 286 -14.44 17.40 -14.76
N MET A 287 -13.11 17.36 -14.85
CA MET A 287 -12.40 17.33 -16.13
C MET A 287 -12.54 15.95 -16.79
N ILE A 288 -12.39 14.88 -16.01
CA ILE A 288 -12.58 13.51 -16.47
C ILE A 288 -14.04 13.30 -16.87
N ALA A 289 -14.99 13.71 -16.05
CA ALA A 289 -16.42 13.61 -16.34
C ALA A 289 -16.79 14.32 -17.66
N ARG A 290 -16.28 15.53 -17.87
CA ARG A 290 -16.51 16.28 -19.13
C ARG A 290 -15.94 15.55 -20.36
N ARG A 291 -14.74 14.99 -20.27
CA ARG A 291 -14.04 14.40 -21.42
C ARG A 291 -14.41 12.94 -21.68
N ALA A 292 -14.63 12.15 -20.64
CA ALA A 292 -14.89 10.71 -20.73
C ALA A 292 -16.39 10.40 -20.80
N ILE A 293 -17.23 11.19 -20.11
CA ILE A 293 -18.68 10.92 -20.04
C ILE A 293 -19.45 11.81 -21.01
N LEU A 294 -19.22 13.13 -20.98
CA LEU A 294 -19.88 14.05 -21.90
C LEU A 294 -19.21 14.13 -23.29
N GLU A 295 -17.98 13.64 -23.42
CA GLU A 295 -17.17 13.70 -24.65
C GLU A 295 -16.96 15.12 -25.18
N LEU A 296 -16.97 16.11 -24.28
CA LEU A 296 -16.82 17.52 -24.65
C LEU A 296 -15.35 17.96 -24.58
N PRO A 297 -14.86 18.72 -25.57
CA PRO A 297 -13.49 19.25 -25.53
C PRO A 297 -13.35 20.41 -24.53
N GLY A 298 -12.09 20.71 -24.21
CA GLY A 298 -11.71 21.87 -23.41
C GLY A 298 -11.90 21.70 -21.89
N ASN A 299 -11.74 22.81 -21.17
CA ASN A 299 -11.99 22.89 -19.73
C ASN A 299 -13.47 23.19 -19.45
N PRO A 300 -14.02 22.77 -18.31
CA PRO A 300 -15.40 23.09 -17.93
C PRO A 300 -15.63 24.60 -17.85
N ARG A 301 -16.58 25.12 -18.62
CA ARG A 301 -17.05 26.51 -18.57
C ARG A 301 -18.21 26.60 -17.57
N GLY A 302 -18.18 27.55 -16.63
CA GLY A 302 -19.26 27.76 -15.65
C GLY A 302 -19.22 26.87 -14.39
N GLY A 303 -18.02 26.41 -13.99
CA GLY A 303 -17.85 25.64 -12.75
C GLY A 303 -18.26 24.16 -12.85
N PHE A 304 -18.02 23.41 -11.78
CA PHE A 304 -18.26 21.96 -11.79
C PHE A 304 -19.74 21.58 -11.84
N ARG A 305 -20.62 22.38 -11.22
CA ARG A 305 -22.06 22.10 -11.13
C ARG A 305 -22.71 21.95 -12.50
N ASN A 306 -22.35 22.80 -13.47
CA ASN A 306 -22.89 22.74 -14.83
C ASN A 306 -22.54 21.43 -15.56
N THR A 307 -21.35 20.89 -15.30
CA THR A 307 -20.92 19.61 -15.89
C THR A 307 -21.64 18.45 -15.19
N TRP A 308 -21.70 18.46 -13.86
CA TRP A 308 -22.32 17.38 -13.11
C TRP A 308 -23.85 17.34 -13.23
N ALA A 309 -24.54 18.47 -13.31
CA ALA A 309 -25.99 18.54 -13.54
C ALA A 309 -26.41 17.90 -14.88
N GLN A 310 -25.49 17.82 -15.85
CA GLN A 310 -25.74 17.09 -17.09
C GLN A 310 -25.69 15.58 -16.87
N ILE A 311 -24.86 15.07 -15.96
CA ILE A 311 -24.59 13.63 -15.79
C ILE A 311 -25.47 13.00 -14.71
N VAL A 312 -25.73 13.72 -13.61
CA VAL A 312 -26.42 13.23 -12.41
C VAL A 312 -27.51 14.19 -11.95
N ASN A 313 -28.41 13.71 -11.09
CA ASN A 313 -29.39 14.58 -10.42
C ASN A 313 -28.76 15.21 -9.16
N LEU A 314 -28.23 16.44 -9.31
CA LEU A 314 -27.66 17.19 -8.19
C LEU A 314 -28.69 17.59 -7.11
N SER A 315 -29.99 17.49 -7.40
CA SER A 315 -31.06 17.72 -6.43
C SER A 315 -31.38 16.48 -5.57
N SER A 316 -30.66 15.37 -5.77
CA SER A 316 -30.82 14.17 -4.94
C SER A 316 -30.15 14.31 -3.56
N LYS A 317 -30.72 13.66 -2.54
CA LYS A 317 -30.26 13.71 -1.14
C LYS A 317 -28.74 13.55 -0.95
N PRO A 318 -28.04 12.64 -1.66
CA PRO A 318 -26.61 12.47 -1.46
C PRO A 318 -25.76 13.72 -1.73
N PHE A 319 -26.23 14.66 -2.57
CA PHE A 319 -25.51 15.91 -2.87
C PHE A 319 -25.85 17.06 -1.93
N TYR A 320 -26.81 16.90 -1.02
CA TYR A 320 -27.16 17.95 -0.07
C TYR A 320 -25.99 18.26 0.86
N GLN A 321 -25.86 19.53 1.23
CA GLN A 321 -24.85 19.97 2.18
C GLN A 321 -25.16 19.34 3.55
N CYS A 322 -24.12 18.83 4.21
CA CYS A 322 -24.23 18.24 5.55
C CYS A 322 -23.01 18.70 6.36
N ASN A 323 -23.23 19.18 7.58
CA ASN A 323 -22.16 19.58 8.51
C ASN A 323 -21.09 20.52 7.91
N GLY A 324 -21.50 21.46 7.05
CA GLY A 324 -20.58 22.40 6.38
C GLY A 324 -19.86 21.84 5.14
N PHE A 325 -20.07 20.57 4.78
CA PHE A 325 -19.50 19.93 3.61
C PHE A 325 -20.49 19.92 2.43
N ALA A 326 -20.03 20.38 1.27
CA ALA A 326 -20.79 20.37 0.03
C ALA A 326 -20.03 19.61 -1.07
N PHE A 327 -20.77 19.10 -2.06
CA PHE A 327 -20.17 18.38 -3.18
C PHE A 327 -19.12 19.25 -3.90
N GLY A 328 -17.89 18.74 -4.00
CA GLY A 328 -16.73 19.46 -4.57
C GLY A 328 -16.45 19.17 -6.04
N GLY A 329 -17.36 18.50 -6.76
CA GLY A 329 -17.17 18.17 -8.17
C GLY A 329 -16.27 16.96 -8.45
N THR A 330 -16.14 16.05 -7.49
CA THR A 330 -15.40 14.78 -7.62
C THR A 330 -16.20 13.62 -7.00
N ILE A 331 -16.33 12.53 -7.74
CA ILE A 331 -16.88 11.26 -7.23
C ILE A 331 -15.87 10.14 -7.47
N GLN A 332 -16.02 9.02 -6.77
CA GLN A 332 -15.36 7.76 -7.08
C GLN A 332 -16.42 6.72 -7.42
N THR A 333 -16.20 5.87 -8.43
CA THR A 333 -17.20 4.90 -8.87
C THR A 333 -16.60 3.70 -9.59
N ASN A 334 -17.22 2.53 -9.46
CA ASN A 334 -16.95 1.35 -10.29
C ASN A 334 -18.10 1.03 -11.25
N GLY A 335 -19.00 1.98 -11.49
CA GLY A 335 -20.19 1.76 -12.32
C GLY A 335 -21.36 1.11 -11.59
N VAL A 336 -21.21 0.68 -10.34
CA VAL A 336 -22.30 0.13 -9.51
C VAL A 336 -22.54 0.97 -8.26
N THR A 337 -21.46 1.29 -7.54
CA THR A 337 -21.50 2.13 -6.34
C THR A 337 -20.70 3.41 -6.55
N VAL A 338 -21.09 4.46 -5.82
CA VAL A 338 -20.50 5.80 -5.92
C VAL A 338 -20.15 6.31 -4.54
N SER A 339 -18.94 6.84 -4.41
CA SER A 339 -18.50 7.64 -3.27
C SER A 339 -18.46 9.11 -3.68
N ILE A 340 -19.26 9.96 -3.05
CA ILE A 340 -19.32 11.40 -3.33
C ILE A 340 -18.38 12.12 -2.37
N VAL A 341 -17.39 12.83 -2.91
CA VAL A 341 -16.45 13.61 -2.10
C VAL A 341 -17.04 15.00 -1.86
N LYS A 342 -17.33 15.28 -0.59
CA LYS A 342 -17.77 16.60 -0.11
C LYS A 342 -16.61 17.31 0.58
N ILE A 343 -16.51 18.62 0.36
CA ILE A 343 -15.45 19.47 0.88
C ILE A 343 -16.06 20.70 1.55
N THR A 344 -15.34 21.30 2.48
CA THR A 344 -15.75 22.57 3.09
C THR A 344 -15.53 23.73 2.13
N SER A 345 -16.27 24.83 2.32
CA SER A 345 -16.14 26.06 1.50
C SER A 345 -14.75 26.72 1.63
N THR A 346 -14.03 26.45 2.70
CA THR A 346 -12.66 26.95 2.95
C THR A 346 -11.58 26.13 2.25
N TYR A 347 -11.91 24.94 1.73
CA TYR A 347 -10.96 24.08 1.03
C TYR A 347 -10.66 24.60 -0.38
N THR A 348 -9.43 25.07 -0.60
CA THR A 348 -8.93 25.45 -1.93
C THR A 348 -8.02 24.36 -2.49
N ARG A 349 -8.41 23.73 -3.60
CA ARG A 349 -7.63 22.70 -4.29
C ARG A 349 -6.29 23.29 -4.75
N GLY A 350 -5.17 22.81 -4.21
CA GLY A 350 -3.81 23.22 -4.62
C GLY A 350 -3.08 24.20 -3.69
N LYS A 351 -3.70 24.67 -2.60
CA LYS A 351 -2.88 25.13 -1.47
C LYS A 351 -2.25 23.88 -0.88
N LYS A 352 -0.92 23.73 -1.04
CA LYS A 352 -0.16 22.90 -0.10
C LYS A 352 -0.64 23.37 1.26
N CYS A 353 -1.32 22.51 2.02
CA CYS A 353 -1.32 22.71 3.46
C CYS A 353 0.15 22.90 3.78
N ARG A 354 0.53 24.10 4.24
CA ARG A 354 1.80 24.22 4.94
C ARG A 354 1.71 23.09 5.94
N SER A 355 2.58 22.08 5.79
CA SER A 355 2.81 21.14 6.86
C SER A 355 2.93 22.03 8.08
N ALA A 356 1.98 21.92 9.01
CA ALA A 356 2.18 22.53 10.30
C ALA A 356 3.55 22.02 10.72
N SER A 357 4.51 22.95 10.78
CA SER A 357 5.86 22.69 11.27
C SER A 357 5.69 21.83 12.49
N ALA A 358 6.20 20.59 12.45
CA ALA A 358 6.15 19.58 13.49
C ALA A 358 5.54 20.14 14.79
N ALA A 359 4.21 20.23 14.82
CA ALA A 359 3.54 20.40 16.09
C ALA A 359 3.86 19.06 16.73
N ASN A 360 4.63 19.10 17.81
CA ASN A 360 5.07 17.92 18.54
C ASN A 360 4.00 16.84 18.44
N ASP A 361 4.36 15.72 17.84
CA ASP A 361 3.49 14.55 17.61
C ASP A 361 3.11 13.86 18.95
N ASP A 362 3.12 14.62 20.05
CA ASP A 362 2.58 14.30 21.37
C ASP A 362 1.08 14.64 21.46
N ASP A 363 0.55 15.52 20.61
CA ASP A 363 -0.88 15.91 20.63
C ASP A 363 -1.78 15.05 19.73
N ASN A 364 -1.21 14.03 19.07
CA ASN A 364 -2.00 12.82 18.86
C ASN A 364 -2.15 12.19 20.23
N ALA A 365 -3.17 12.63 20.98
CA ALA A 365 -3.79 11.80 22.00
C ALA A 365 -4.20 10.51 21.28
N ALA A 366 -3.26 9.57 21.22
CA ALA A 366 -3.45 8.23 20.76
C ALA A 366 -4.64 7.78 21.57
N ILE A 367 -5.81 7.63 20.93
CA ILE A 367 -6.98 7.06 21.57
C ILE A 367 -6.45 5.76 22.17
N PRO A 368 -6.32 5.68 23.50
CA PRO A 368 -5.57 4.61 24.12
C PRO A 368 -6.32 3.33 23.77
N TYR A 369 -5.58 2.33 23.31
CA TYR A 369 -6.12 0.98 23.23
C TYR A 369 -6.62 0.58 24.63
N ILE A 370 -7.68 -0.22 24.69
CA ILE A 370 -8.36 -0.55 25.95
C ILE A 370 -7.41 -1.16 27.00
N ASP A 371 -6.38 -1.87 26.55
CA ASP A 371 -5.31 -2.45 27.38
C ASP A 371 -4.40 -1.41 28.04
N LYS A 372 -4.57 -0.12 27.69
CA LYS A 372 -3.83 1.02 28.24
C LYS A 372 -4.70 1.97 29.07
N LEU A 373 -6.01 1.72 29.17
CA LEU A 373 -6.93 2.51 29.99
C LEU A 373 -7.03 1.94 31.40
N THR A 374 -7.10 2.81 32.42
CA THR A 374 -7.37 2.36 33.80
C THR A 374 -8.84 1.99 33.99
N ARG A 375 -9.15 1.26 35.07
CA ARG A 375 -10.53 0.88 35.40
C ARG A 375 -11.43 2.08 35.65
N GLU A 376 -10.91 3.20 36.17
CA GLU A 376 -11.69 4.41 36.37
C GLU A 376 -12.04 5.07 35.02
N GLN A 377 -11.09 5.11 34.09
CA GLN A 377 -11.30 5.69 32.76
C GLN A 377 -12.29 4.87 31.92
N LEU A 378 -12.36 3.56 32.11
CA LEU A 378 -13.32 2.71 31.41
C LEU A 378 -14.77 2.95 31.87
N LYS A 379 -14.98 3.26 33.15
CA LYS A 379 -16.30 3.57 33.71
C LYS A 379 -16.88 4.89 33.19
N GLU A 380 -16.03 5.86 32.86
CA GLU A 380 -16.48 7.16 32.32
C GLU A 380 -16.96 7.08 30.86
N ILE A 381 -16.56 6.05 30.12
CA ILE A 381 -16.82 5.90 28.68
C ILE A 381 -17.78 4.73 28.40
N GLU A 382 -18.25 4.05 29.46
CA GLU A 382 -18.96 2.77 29.45
C GLU A 382 -20.16 2.79 28.49
N GLU A 383 -20.99 3.83 28.52
CA GLU A 383 -22.23 3.94 27.72
C GLU A 383 -22.04 4.28 26.22
N SER A 384 -20.81 4.55 25.76
CA SER A 384 -20.55 5.06 24.39
C SER A 384 -19.59 4.20 23.54
N LEU A 385 -19.22 3.00 24.01
CA LEU A 385 -18.21 2.16 23.38
C LEU A 385 -18.78 1.23 22.28
N VAL A 386 -18.32 1.43 21.04
CA VAL A 386 -18.46 0.45 19.95
C VAL A 386 -17.10 -0.16 19.68
N TYR A 387 -16.97 -1.47 19.92
CA TYR A 387 -15.73 -2.21 19.68
C TYR A 387 -15.55 -2.51 18.20
N ILE A 388 -14.43 -2.05 17.63
CA ILE A 388 -14.04 -2.37 16.26
C ILE A 388 -12.59 -2.84 16.30
N ASN A 389 -12.36 -4.14 16.05
CA ASN A 389 -11.02 -4.69 15.90
C ASN A 389 -10.63 -4.76 14.41
N PRO A 390 -9.80 -3.85 13.89
CA PRO A 390 -9.37 -3.87 12.49
C PRO A 390 -8.27 -4.92 12.20
N GLY A 391 -7.74 -5.60 13.23
CA GLY A 391 -6.55 -6.46 13.14
C GLY A 391 -6.80 -7.88 12.65
N HIS A 392 -8.06 -8.33 12.54
CA HIS A 392 -8.38 -9.65 12.01
C HIS A 392 -8.93 -9.54 10.59
N ARG A 393 -8.12 -10.03 9.64
CA ARG A 393 -8.41 -10.33 8.23
C ARG A 393 -9.88 -10.13 7.83
N GLN A 394 -10.14 -9.04 7.12
CA GLN A 394 -11.31 -8.77 6.27
C GLN A 394 -12.71 -8.74 6.92
N LEU A 395 -12.87 -9.03 8.20
CA LEU A 395 -14.15 -8.96 8.90
C LEU A 395 -14.08 -7.98 10.09
N ILE A 396 -15.03 -7.05 10.12
CA ILE A 396 -15.22 -6.15 11.26
C ILE A 396 -15.90 -6.97 12.36
N HIS A 397 -15.18 -7.31 13.43
CA HIS A 397 -15.77 -7.88 14.63
C HIS A 397 -16.27 -6.76 15.54
N VAL A 398 -17.57 -6.76 15.81
CA VAL A 398 -18.22 -5.88 16.77
C VAL A 398 -18.50 -6.71 18.03
N MET A 399 -18.06 -6.23 19.19
CA MET A 399 -18.31 -6.89 20.47
C MET A 399 -19.42 -6.17 21.26
N GLY A 400 -20.17 -6.95 22.05
CA GLY A 400 -21.23 -6.46 22.92
C GLY A 400 -20.74 -5.54 24.03
N HIS A 401 -21.61 -4.62 24.46
CA HIS A 401 -21.39 -3.61 25.51
C HIS A 401 -20.93 -4.21 26.86
N GLY A 402 -21.11 -5.52 27.11
CA GLY A 402 -20.64 -6.22 28.31
C GLY A 402 -19.34 -7.03 28.15
N SER A 403 -18.60 -6.85 27.04
CA SER A 403 -17.37 -7.63 26.80
C SER A 403 -16.22 -7.13 27.68
N ILE A 404 -15.60 -8.06 28.42
CA ILE A 404 -14.37 -7.82 29.19
C ILE A 404 -13.22 -8.64 28.60
N SER A 405 -11.96 -8.25 28.84
CA SER A 405 -10.79 -8.89 28.20
C SER A 405 -10.69 -10.40 28.45
N GLU A 406 -11.27 -10.86 29.55
CA GLU A 406 -11.26 -12.27 29.97
C GLU A 406 -12.42 -13.06 29.37
N VAL A 407 -13.52 -12.41 28.96
CA VAL A 407 -14.74 -13.04 28.43
C VAL A 407 -15.33 -12.17 27.31
N PRO A 408 -14.86 -12.32 26.06
CA PRO A 408 -15.39 -11.57 24.93
C PRO A 408 -16.78 -12.08 24.54
N GLN A 409 -17.81 -11.22 24.60
CA GLN A 409 -19.15 -11.52 24.10
C GLN A 409 -19.24 -11.05 22.64
N LEU A 410 -19.25 -12.03 21.73
CA LEU A 410 -19.45 -11.78 20.30
C LEU A 410 -20.93 -11.49 20.03
N PHE A 411 -21.20 -10.52 19.14
CA PHE A 411 -22.52 -10.34 18.54
C PHE A 411 -22.84 -11.42 17.51
#